data_AF-A0A6P5JZP3-F1
#
_entry.id   AF-A0A6P5JZP3-F1
#
_cell.length_a   1.000
_cell.length_b   1.000
_cell.length_c   1.000
_cell.angle_alpha   90.00
_cell.angle_beta   90.00
_cell.angle_gamma   90.00
#
_symmetry.space_group_name_H-M   'P 1'
#
loop_
_entity.id
_entity.type
_entity.pdbx_description
1 polymer ?
#
loop_
_entity_poly.entity_id
_entity_poly.type
_entity_poly.pdbx_seq_one_letter_code
_entity_poly.pdbx_strand_id
1 'polypeptide(L)'
;MALKNSHMVLVLLGLFLVGLAQLSAGKESAAEKFQRQHMDTEHSTANNSQYCNLMMKARNMTTDKCKSINTFIHETQETVDAVCQEPNISCKNGQTNCHQSSSAMTLTNCVQTGSSEYPNCLY
;
A
#
# COMPACT_ATOMS: atom_id res chain seq x y z
N MET A 1 7.14 33.64 41.07
CA MET A 1 6.52 33.89 39.74
C MET A 1 7.31 33.30 38.56
N ALA A 2 8.61 32.99 38.69
CA ALA A 2 9.43 32.44 37.60
C ALA A 2 9.13 30.97 37.20
N LEU A 3 8.72 30.12 38.15
CA LEU A 3 8.43 28.70 37.89
C LEU A 3 7.23 28.51 36.93
N LYS A 4 6.18 29.32 37.08
CA LYS A 4 4.97 29.32 36.23
C LYS A 4 5.28 29.72 34.77
N ASN A 5 6.21 30.65 34.58
CA ASN A 5 6.67 31.08 33.25
C ASN A 5 7.55 30.01 32.59
N SER A 6 8.43 29.35 33.35
CA SER A 6 9.26 28.25 32.83
C SER A 6 8.41 27.04 32.40
N HIS A 7 7.42 26.64 33.21
CA HIS A 7 6.49 25.58 32.82
C HIS A 7 5.65 25.93 31.59
N MET A 8 5.20 27.18 31.46
CA MET A 8 4.44 27.62 30.28
C MET A 8 5.29 27.56 29.01
N VAL A 9 6.57 27.95 29.09
CA VAL A 9 7.51 27.85 27.96
C VAL A 9 7.79 26.40 27.58
N LEU A 10 7.97 25.51 28.55
CA LEU A 10 8.15 24.06 28.32
C LEU A 10 6.92 23.42 27.65
N VAL A 11 5.71 23.79 28.07
CA VAL A 11 4.47 23.30 27.46
C VAL A 11 4.33 23.79 26.01
N LEU A 12 4.63 25.07 25.74
CA LEU A 12 4.58 25.62 24.39
C LEU A 12 5.63 25.00 23.46
N LEU A 13 6.85 24.78 23.95
CA LEU A 13 7.91 24.10 23.21
C LEU A 13 7.51 22.65 22.90
N GLY A 14 6.91 21.95 23.87
CA GLY A 14 6.37 20.60 23.67
C GLY A 14 5.28 20.56 22.60
N LEU A 15 4.31 21.46 22.64
CA LEU A 15 3.24 21.57 21.63
C LEU A 15 3.79 21.93 20.24
N PHE A 16 4.82 22.79 20.17
CA PHE A 16 5.47 23.15 18.91
C PHE A 16 6.21 21.95 18.30
N LEU A 17 6.93 21.18 19.10
CA LEU A 17 7.61 19.95 18.66
C LEU A 17 6.62 18.87 18.20
N VAL A 18 5.48 18.72 18.88
CA VAL A 18 4.40 17.82 18.46
C VAL A 18 3.77 18.31 17.15
N GLY A 19 3.55 19.61 16.98
CA GLY A 19 3.04 20.18 15.73
C GLY A 19 3.99 19.98 14.55
N LEU A 20 5.30 20.11 14.76
CA LEU A 20 6.31 19.80 13.74
C LEU A 20 6.34 18.30 13.39
N ALA A 21 6.21 17.41 14.38
CA ALA A 21 6.14 15.98 14.16
C ALA A 21 4.89 15.57 13.34
N GLN A 22 3.75 16.22 13.58
CA GLN A 22 2.53 15.98 12.81
C GLN A 22 2.62 16.49 11.36
N LEU A 23 3.33 17.60 11.12
CA LEU A 23 3.63 18.06 9.76
C LEU A 23 4.56 17.12 9.00
N SER A 24 5.37 16.32 9.71
CA SER A 24 6.29 15.35 9.13
C SER A 24 5.67 13.98 8.83
N ALA A 25 4.37 13.79 9.10
CA ALA A 25 3.64 12.61 8.62
C ALA A 25 3.56 12.67 7.08
N GLY A 26 4.62 12.19 6.43
CA GLY A 26 4.80 12.23 5.00
C GLY A 26 3.65 11.55 4.26
N LYS A 27 3.26 12.14 3.14
CA LYS A 27 2.33 11.50 2.21
C LYS A 27 2.99 10.23 1.65
N GLU A 28 2.26 9.12 1.66
CA GLU A 28 2.69 7.86 1.04
C GLU A 28 3.20 8.10 -0.39
N SER A 29 4.44 7.69 -0.65
CA SER A 29 5.06 7.74 -1.96
C SER A 29 4.45 6.72 -2.93
N ALA A 30 4.72 6.89 -4.23
CA ALA A 30 4.23 5.93 -5.23
C ALA A 30 4.80 4.51 -5.02
N ALA A 31 6.07 4.41 -4.57
CA ALA A 31 6.72 3.13 -4.29
C ALA A 31 6.12 2.44 -3.04
N GLU A 32 5.94 3.17 -1.94
CA GLU A 32 5.29 2.64 -0.74
C GLU A 32 3.86 2.19 -1.04
N LYS A 33 3.12 2.96 -1.85
CA LYS A 33 1.78 2.59 -2.29
C LYS A 33 1.79 1.31 -3.13
N PHE A 34 2.76 1.14 -4.03
CA PHE A 34 2.91 -0.09 -4.80
C PHE A 34 3.16 -1.28 -3.88
N GLN A 35 4.10 -1.16 -2.93
CA GLN A 35 4.41 -2.21 -1.97
C GLN A 35 3.17 -2.60 -1.15
N ARG A 36 2.48 -1.61 -0.57
CA ARG A 36 1.26 -1.86 0.20
C ARG A 36 0.18 -2.55 -0.62
N GLN A 37 -0.04 -2.14 -1.87
CA GLN A 37 -1.15 -2.65 -2.67
C GLN A 37 -0.84 -3.96 -3.39
N HIS A 38 0.43 -4.23 -3.71
CA HIS A 38 0.78 -5.28 -4.67
C HIS A 38 1.80 -6.30 -4.16
N MET A 39 2.52 -6.07 -3.06
CA MET A 39 3.54 -7.03 -2.58
C MET A 39 3.03 -7.85 -1.40
N ASP A 40 3.26 -9.17 -1.39
CA ASP A 40 2.99 -10.04 -0.24
C ASP A 40 3.86 -11.30 -0.24
N THR A 41 5.06 -11.21 0.33
CA THR A 41 6.09 -12.27 0.30
C THR A 41 5.75 -13.50 1.14
N GLU A 42 5.00 -13.32 2.23
CA GLU A 42 4.88 -14.32 3.30
C GLU A 42 3.70 -15.27 3.15
N HIS A 43 2.71 -14.93 2.32
CA HIS A 43 1.43 -15.63 2.32
C HIS A 43 0.93 -15.95 0.91
N SER A 44 1.11 -17.19 0.48
CA SER A 44 0.29 -17.77 -0.60
C SER A 44 -0.66 -18.78 0.04
N THR A 45 -1.93 -18.41 0.26
CA THR A 45 -2.92 -19.41 0.72
C THR A 45 -3.53 -20.11 -0.47
N ALA A 46 -3.97 -21.36 -0.29
CA ALA A 46 -4.70 -22.09 -1.34
C ALA A 46 -6.12 -21.52 -1.60
N ASN A 47 -6.65 -20.68 -0.72
CA ASN A 47 -8.00 -20.10 -0.84
C ASN A 47 -7.93 -18.61 -1.18
N ASN A 48 -7.99 -18.31 -2.48
CA ASN A 48 -7.90 -16.95 -3.00
C ASN A 48 -8.99 -16.02 -2.44
N SER A 49 -10.23 -16.48 -2.25
CA SER A 49 -11.30 -15.60 -1.75
C SER A 49 -11.07 -15.18 -0.30
N GLN A 50 -10.72 -16.12 0.59
CA GLN A 50 -10.42 -15.77 1.98
C GLN A 50 -9.20 -14.85 2.07
N TYR A 51 -8.15 -15.17 1.31
CA TYR A 51 -6.97 -14.33 1.20
C TYR A 51 -7.32 -12.91 0.75
N CYS A 52 -8.07 -12.75 -0.34
CA CYS A 52 -8.42 -11.44 -0.87
C CYS A 52 -9.28 -10.64 0.10
N ASN A 53 -10.28 -11.25 0.75
CA ASN A 53 -11.09 -10.57 1.75
C ASN A 53 -10.26 -10.03 2.92
N LEU A 54 -9.26 -10.80 3.38
CA LEU A 54 -8.36 -10.39 4.45
C LEU A 54 -7.37 -9.32 3.97
N MET A 55 -6.69 -9.55 2.85
CA MET A 55 -5.59 -8.71 2.39
C MET A 55 -6.05 -7.39 1.81
N MET A 56 -7.17 -7.36 1.08
CA MET A 56 -7.73 -6.10 0.59
C MET A 56 -8.08 -5.15 1.75
N LYS A 57 -8.58 -5.71 2.86
CA LYS A 57 -8.87 -4.95 4.09
C LYS A 57 -7.59 -4.55 4.83
N ALA A 58 -6.69 -5.49 5.08
CA ALA A 58 -5.43 -5.26 5.81
C ALA A 58 -4.54 -4.21 5.12
N ARG A 59 -4.62 -4.11 3.78
CA ARG A 59 -3.86 -3.15 2.99
C ARG A 59 -4.60 -1.84 2.74
N ASN A 60 -5.69 -1.56 3.45
CA ASN A 60 -6.48 -0.32 3.35
C ASN A 60 -6.96 -0.05 1.91
N MET A 61 -7.41 -1.08 1.20
CA MET A 61 -8.03 -0.95 -0.14
C MET A 61 -9.56 -1.04 -0.10
N THR A 62 -10.14 -1.13 1.10
CA THR A 62 -11.58 -1.21 1.35
C THR A 62 -12.09 -0.10 2.30
N THR A 63 -11.28 0.93 2.58
CA THR A 63 -11.56 1.93 3.63
C THR A 63 -12.67 2.91 3.26
N ASP A 64 -12.67 3.43 2.04
CA ASP A 64 -13.67 4.41 1.55
C ASP A 64 -14.60 3.83 0.48
N LYS A 65 -14.12 2.77 -0.20
CA LYS A 65 -14.83 2.04 -1.26
C LYS A 65 -14.16 0.69 -1.44
N CYS A 66 -14.88 -0.26 -2.03
CA CYS A 66 -14.27 -1.50 -2.49
C CYS A 66 -13.45 -1.24 -3.75
N LYS A 67 -12.13 -1.36 -3.70
CA LYS A 67 -11.30 -1.40 -4.92
C LYS A 67 -11.68 -2.64 -5.72
N SER A 68 -12.11 -2.49 -6.97
CA SER A 68 -12.74 -3.59 -7.72
C SER A 68 -11.78 -4.72 -8.10
N ILE A 69 -10.53 -4.39 -8.45
CA ILE A 69 -9.53 -5.36 -8.88
C ILE A 69 -8.18 -5.01 -8.26
N ASN A 70 -7.47 -6.03 -7.79
CA ASN A 70 -6.09 -5.93 -7.34
C ASN A 70 -5.33 -7.24 -7.58
N THR A 71 -4.01 -7.16 -7.76
CA THR A 71 -3.14 -8.33 -7.83
C THR A 71 -2.07 -8.21 -6.76
N PHE A 72 -1.85 -9.29 -6.01
CA PHE A 72 -0.72 -9.45 -5.10
C PHE A 72 0.35 -10.32 -5.74
N ILE A 73 1.60 -9.94 -5.54
CA ILE A 73 2.82 -10.58 -6.04
C ILE A 73 3.51 -11.23 -4.84
N HIS A 74 3.73 -12.54 -4.93
CA HIS A 74 4.32 -13.38 -3.89
C HIS A 74 5.80 -13.65 -4.17
N GLU A 75 6.53 -12.58 -4.47
CA GLU A 75 7.97 -12.61 -4.75
C GLU A 75 8.67 -11.57 -3.88
N THR A 76 9.98 -11.72 -3.66
CA THR A 76 10.77 -10.72 -2.92
C THR A 76 10.73 -9.36 -3.61
N GLN A 77 10.90 -8.29 -2.84
CA GLN A 77 10.98 -6.93 -3.36
C GLN A 77 12.10 -6.81 -4.40
N GLU A 78 13.26 -7.42 -4.13
CA GLU A 78 14.43 -7.45 -5.02
C GLU A 78 14.09 -8.05 -6.39
N THR A 79 13.36 -9.16 -6.41
CA THR A 79 12.90 -9.82 -7.65
C THR A 79 11.96 -8.94 -8.45
N VAL A 80 11.04 -8.22 -7.78
CA VAL A 80 10.09 -7.31 -8.45
C VAL A 80 10.78 -6.04 -8.94
N ASP A 81 11.72 -5.48 -8.17
CA ASP A 81 12.49 -4.30 -8.56
C ASP A 81 13.39 -4.58 -9.76
N ALA A 82 13.97 -5.79 -9.83
CA ALA A 82 14.79 -6.23 -10.97
C ALA A 82 14.01 -6.21 -12.29
N VAL A 83 12.68 -6.33 -12.27
CA VAL A 83 11.85 -6.22 -13.48
C VAL A 83 11.99 -4.84 -14.13
N CYS A 84 12.28 -3.79 -13.37
CA CYS A 84 12.52 -2.45 -13.94
C CYS A 84 13.79 -2.37 -14.80
N GLN A 85 14.64 -3.39 -14.79
CA GLN A 85 15.84 -3.51 -15.64
C GLN A 85 15.59 -4.33 -16.91
N GLU A 86 14.43 -4.99 -17.01
CA GLU A 86 14.03 -5.72 -18.22
C GLU A 86 13.66 -4.75 -19.36
N PRO A 87 13.65 -5.18 -20.63
CA PRO A 87 13.28 -4.32 -21.75
C PRO A 87 11.91 -3.64 -21.58
N ASN A 88 11.84 -2.37 -21.95
CA ASN A 88 10.59 -1.61 -21.91
C ASN A 88 9.55 -2.21 -22.86
N ILE A 89 8.31 -2.23 -22.39
CA ILE A 89 7.10 -2.49 -23.17
C ILE A 89 6.15 -1.29 -23.08
N SER A 90 5.23 -1.19 -24.05
CA SER A 90 4.15 -0.20 -23.97
C SER A 90 3.20 -0.54 -22.83
N CYS A 91 3.01 0.40 -21.91
CA CYS A 91 1.98 0.34 -20.89
C CYS A 91 0.58 0.31 -21.52
N LYS A 92 -0.41 -0.24 -20.81
CA LYS A 92 -1.83 -0.21 -21.24
C LYS A 92 -2.37 1.21 -21.44
N ASN A 93 -1.78 2.21 -20.78
CA ASN A 93 -2.15 3.63 -20.91
C ASN A 93 -1.29 4.39 -21.95
N GLY A 94 -0.46 3.70 -22.74
CA GLY A 94 0.37 4.28 -23.79
C GLY A 94 1.73 4.84 -23.34
N GLN A 95 2.05 4.83 -22.04
CA GLN A 95 3.39 5.19 -21.56
C GLN A 95 4.44 4.12 -21.91
N THR A 96 5.73 4.47 -21.85
CA THR A 96 6.84 3.62 -22.31
C THR A 96 7.78 3.17 -21.18
N ASN A 97 7.32 3.22 -19.94
CA ASN A 97 8.06 2.86 -18.72
C ASN A 97 7.47 1.63 -18.01
N CYS A 98 6.78 0.76 -18.76
CA CYS A 98 6.35 -0.53 -18.26
C CYS A 98 7.37 -1.59 -18.66
N HIS A 99 7.47 -2.62 -17.84
CA HIS A 99 8.39 -3.73 -18.03
C HIS A 99 7.62 -5.04 -17.85
N GLN A 100 8.10 -6.10 -18.47
CA GLN A 100 7.54 -7.44 -18.32
C GLN A 100 8.62 -8.35 -17.76
N SER A 101 8.30 -9.08 -16.70
CA SER A 101 9.22 -10.06 -16.14
C SER A 101 9.52 -11.16 -17.16
N SER A 102 10.79 -11.53 -17.29
CA SER A 102 11.22 -12.66 -18.12
C SER A 102 10.76 -14.01 -17.54
N SER A 103 10.59 -14.08 -16.22
CA SER A 103 10.14 -15.26 -15.48
C SER A 103 8.71 -15.09 -14.98
N ALA A 104 7.98 -16.21 -14.88
CA ALA A 104 6.68 -16.24 -14.25
C ALA A 104 6.81 -15.97 -12.74
N MET A 105 5.85 -15.26 -12.17
CA MET A 105 5.77 -14.94 -10.75
C MET A 105 4.52 -15.57 -10.14
N THR A 106 4.56 -15.85 -8.85
CA THR A 106 3.39 -16.32 -8.11
C THR A 106 2.48 -15.14 -7.78
N LEU A 107 1.24 -15.16 -8.29
CA LEU A 107 0.31 -14.04 -8.18
C LEU A 107 -1.03 -14.49 -7.58
N THR A 108 -1.67 -13.62 -6.79
CA THR A 108 -3.08 -13.75 -6.41
C THR A 108 -3.89 -12.59 -6.97
N ASN A 109 -4.90 -12.91 -7.77
CA ASN A 109 -5.83 -11.92 -8.32
C ASN A 109 -7.07 -11.82 -7.44
N CYS A 110 -7.34 -10.62 -6.94
CA CYS A 110 -8.51 -10.28 -6.16
C CYS A 110 -9.48 -9.48 -7.02
N VAL A 111 -10.66 -10.04 -7.26
CA VAL A 111 -11.72 -9.43 -8.06
C VAL A 111 -12.96 -9.35 -7.21
N GLN A 112 -13.51 -8.15 -7.07
CA GLN A 112 -14.72 -7.91 -6.28
C GLN A 112 -15.88 -8.77 -6.80
N THR A 113 -16.60 -9.43 -5.90
CA THR A 113 -17.77 -10.24 -6.27
C THR A 113 -18.96 -9.37 -6.66
N GLY A 114 -19.91 -9.92 -7.42
CA GLY A 114 -21.11 -9.18 -7.84
C GLY A 114 -22.04 -8.75 -6.69
N SER A 115 -21.94 -9.41 -5.53
CA SER A 115 -22.73 -9.09 -4.33
C SER A 115 -22.00 -8.18 -3.34
N SER A 116 -20.80 -7.71 -3.70
CA SER A 116 -19.93 -6.93 -2.82
C SER A 116 -20.36 -5.47 -2.77
N GLU A 117 -20.57 -4.94 -1.57
CA GLU A 117 -21.00 -3.55 -1.36
C GLU A 117 -20.27 -2.96 -0.15
N TYR A 118 -19.82 -1.72 -0.25
CA TYR A 118 -19.22 -1.01 0.88
C TYR A 118 -20.24 -0.85 2.02
N PRO A 119 -19.88 -1.11 3.29
CA PRO A 119 -18.54 -1.36 3.83
C PRO A 119 -18.10 -2.84 3.86
N ASN A 120 -18.93 -3.76 3.39
CA ASN A 120 -18.69 -5.21 3.41
C ASN A 120 -18.13 -5.70 2.06
N CYS A 121 -16.89 -5.30 1.77
CA CYS A 121 -16.25 -5.68 0.51
C CYS A 121 -15.92 -7.18 0.46
N LEU A 122 -16.50 -7.86 -0.51
CA LEU A 122 -16.27 -9.26 -0.85
C LEU A 122 -15.46 -9.39 -2.14
N TYR A 123 -14.52 -10.33 -2.12
CA TYR A 123 -13.56 -10.69 -3.19
C TYR A 123 -13.46 -12.21 -3.34
#